data_AF-A0A948REZ4-F1
#
_entry.id   AF-A0A948REZ4-F1
#
_cell.length_a   1.000
_cell.length_b   1.000
_cell.length_c   1.000
_cell.angle_alpha   90.00
_cell.angle_beta   90.00
_cell.angle_gamma   90.00
#
_symmetry.space_group_name_H-M   'P 1'
#
loop_
_entity.id
_entity.type
_entity.pdbx_description
1 polymer ?
#
loop_
_entity_poly.entity_id
_entity_poly.type
_entity_poly.pdbx_seq_one_letter_code
_entity_poly.pdbx_strand_id
1 'polypeptide(L)'
;MPITLDGSSLTIEKLVAIARFNEKVELAPAALERIKVCRAMLEEKLAAKEIMYGTNTGIGEFSEKILSDEEVKEFQKYLIYNHAAGIGDPAPVEQVRGALAGRINVHAHGNSGCRPE
;
A
#
# COMPACT_ATOMS: atom_id res chain seq x y z
N MET A 1 -0.07 25.08 -5.28
CA MET A 1 -1.22 24.16 -5.12
C MET A 1 -0.65 22.77 -4.93
N PRO A 2 -1.22 21.92 -4.05
CA PRO A 2 -0.69 20.58 -3.82
C PRO A 2 -0.73 19.75 -5.11
N ILE A 3 0.19 18.80 -5.24
CA ILE A 3 0.19 17.80 -6.30
C ILE A 3 -0.83 16.72 -5.92
N THR A 4 -1.90 16.60 -6.71
CA THR A 4 -2.92 15.58 -6.53
C THR A 4 -2.44 14.23 -7.07
N LEU A 5 -2.46 13.20 -6.21
CA LEU A 5 -2.21 11.80 -6.57
C LEU A 5 -3.54 11.12 -6.87
N ASP A 6 -3.71 10.63 -8.09
CA ASP A 6 -4.96 10.08 -8.60
C ASP A 6 -4.83 8.65 -9.15
N GLY A 7 -3.62 8.07 -9.13
CA GLY A 7 -3.30 6.80 -9.75
C GLY A 7 -2.56 6.94 -11.07
N SER A 8 -2.95 7.88 -11.92
CA SER A 8 -2.61 7.83 -13.34
C SER A 8 -1.79 9.01 -13.84
N SER A 9 -1.79 10.14 -13.12
CA SER A 9 -1.30 11.43 -13.62
C SER A 9 0.02 11.91 -12.97
N LEU A 10 0.70 11.03 -12.23
CA LEU A 10 2.00 11.30 -11.62
C LEU A 10 3.11 11.20 -12.67
N THR A 11 3.61 12.35 -13.12
CA THR A 11 4.77 12.42 -14.04
C THR A 11 6.09 12.44 -13.27
N ILE A 12 7.21 12.25 -13.98
CA ILE A 12 8.55 12.31 -13.39
C ILE A 12 8.81 13.68 -12.77
N GLU A 13 8.39 14.77 -13.43
CA GLU A 13 8.58 16.14 -12.96
C GLU A 13 7.83 16.38 -11.65
N LYS A 14 6.58 15.90 -11.55
CA LYS A 14 5.80 15.96 -10.32
C LYS A 14 6.44 15.12 -9.21
N LEU A 15 6.93 13.94 -9.53
CA LEU A 15 7.62 13.08 -8.55
C LEU A 15 8.90 13.73 -8.02
N VAL A 16 9.70 14.34 -8.89
CA VAL A 16 10.90 15.11 -8.49
C VAL A 16 10.51 16.31 -7.62
N ALA A 17 9.42 17.00 -7.94
CA ALA A 17 8.92 18.12 -7.15
C ALA A 17 8.53 17.71 -5.73
N ILE A 18 7.86 16.57 -5.58
CA ILE A 18 7.56 15.99 -4.26
C ILE A 18 8.86 15.59 -3.55
N ALA A 19 9.71 14.81 -4.21
CA ALA A 19 10.90 14.20 -3.63
C ALA A 19 11.95 15.21 -3.14
N ARG A 20 12.29 16.19 -3.99
CA ARG A 20 13.43 17.10 -3.79
C ARG A 20 13.03 18.49 -3.29
N PHE A 21 11.85 18.96 -3.67
CA PHE A 21 11.38 20.32 -3.35
C PHE A 21 10.27 20.34 -2.30
N ASN A 22 9.93 19.17 -1.74
CA ASN A 22 9.00 19.05 -0.62
C ASN A 22 7.60 19.65 -0.93
N GLU A 23 7.18 19.56 -2.19
CA GLU A 23 5.85 19.97 -2.61
C GLU A 23 4.78 19.18 -1.85
N LYS A 24 3.70 19.88 -1.49
CA LYS A 24 2.58 19.26 -0.78
C LYS A 24 1.85 18.29 -1.70
N VAL A 25 1.36 17.19 -1.14
CA VAL A 25 0.55 16.20 -1.84
C VAL A 25 -0.83 16.10 -1.25
N GLU A 26 -1.81 15.76 -2.08
CA GLU A 26 -3.15 15.39 -1.65
C GLU A 26 -3.64 14.18 -2.47
N LEU A 27 -4.59 13.42 -1.91
CA LEU A 27 -5.20 12.30 -2.61
C LEU A 27 -6.46 12.79 -3.35
N ALA A 28 -6.62 12.39 -4.61
CA ALA A 28 -7.83 12.70 -5.36
C ALA A 28 -9.07 12.08 -4.67
N PRO A 29 -10.19 12.80 -4.52
CA PRO A 29 -11.42 12.25 -3.94
C PRO A 29 -11.89 10.98 -4.67
N ALA A 30 -11.78 10.94 -6.00
CA ALA A 30 -12.11 9.75 -6.80
C ALA A 30 -11.20 8.54 -6.50
N ALA A 31 -9.93 8.77 -6.15
CA ALA A 31 -9.02 7.69 -5.76
C ALA A 31 -9.40 7.12 -4.38
N LEU A 32 -9.79 7.99 -3.45
CA LEU A 32 -10.30 7.57 -2.14
C LEU A 32 -11.54 6.68 -2.28
N GLU A 33 -12.47 7.03 -3.16
CA GLU A 33 -13.66 6.19 -3.40
C GLU A 33 -13.29 4.83 -4.00
N ARG A 34 -12.32 4.75 -4.93
CA ARG A 34 -11.85 3.45 -5.43
C ARG A 34 -11.20 2.59 -4.35
N ILE A 35 -10.41 3.20 -3.46
CA ILE A 35 -9.80 2.48 -2.32
C ILE A 35 -10.90 1.90 -1.43
N LYS A 36 -11.92 2.69 -1.07
CA LYS A 36 -13.06 2.22 -0.25
C LYS A 36 -13.82 1.06 -0.92
N VAL A 37 -14.10 1.17 -2.23
CA VAL A 37 -14.79 0.10 -2.97
C VAL A 37 -13.99 -1.19 -2.96
N CYS A 38 -12.68 -1.12 -3.23
CA CYS A 38 -11.80 -2.29 -3.19
C CYS A 38 -11.74 -2.91 -1.79
N ARG A 39 -11.67 -2.06 -0.76
CA ARG A 39 -11.66 -2.51 0.63
C ARG A 39 -12.96 -3.21 1.02
N ALA A 40 -14.11 -2.66 0.65
CA ALA A 40 -15.41 -3.27 0.92
C ALA A 40 -15.55 -4.65 0.25
N MET A 41 -15.10 -4.78 -1.01
CA MET A 41 -15.07 -6.07 -1.71
C MET A 41 -14.18 -7.09 -0.97
N LEU A 42 -13.00 -6.67 -0.50
CA LEU A 42 -12.11 -7.55 0.27
C LEU A 42 -12.78 -8.04 1.57
N GLU A 43 -13.48 -7.15 2.27
CA GLU A 43 -14.17 -7.48 3.52
C GLU A 43 -15.34 -8.45 3.29
N GLU A 44 -16.11 -8.28 2.22
CA GLU A 44 -17.16 -9.22 1.81
C GLU A 44 -16.59 -10.63 1.56
N LYS A 45 -15.48 -10.72 0.83
CA LYS A 45 -14.81 -12.01 0.54
C LYS A 45 -14.29 -12.69 1.79
N LEU A 46 -13.73 -11.92 2.72
CA LEU A 46 -13.25 -12.45 4.00
C LEU A 46 -14.42 -12.95 4.87
N ALA A 47 -15.53 -12.22 4.91
CA ALA A 47 -16.74 -12.66 5.61
C ALA A 47 -17.34 -13.93 5.01
N ALA A 48 -17.26 -14.10 3.68
CA ALA A 48 -17.63 -15.31 2.95
C ALA A 48 -16.63 -16.47 3.13
N LYS A 49 -15.55 -16.28 3.90
CA LYS A 49 -14.46 -17.25 4.12
C LYS A 49 -13.76 -17.69 2.83
N GLU A 50 -13.70 -16.82 1.83
CA GLU A 50 -12.87 -17.06 0.65
C GLU A 50 -11.38 -17.08 1.03
N ILE A 51 -10.61 -17.97 0.43
CA ILE A 51 -9.17 -18.09 0.66
C ILE A 51 -8.44 -17.11 -0.27
N MET A 52 -7.67 -16.19 0.31
CA MET A 52 -7.00 -15.11 -0.42
C MET A 52 -5.52 -15.00 -0.03
N TYR A 53 -4.64 -15.11 -1.02
CA TYR A 53 -3.19 -15.06 -0.87
C TYR A 53 -2.72 -13.80 -0.14
N GLY A 54 -1.96 -13.97 0.95
CA GLY A 54 -1.39 -12.86 1.74
C GLY A 54 -2.41 -12.01 2.51
N THR A 55 -3.71 -12.33 2.42
CA THR A 55 -4.76 -11.71 3.22
C THR A 55 -5.09 -12.58 4.43
N ASN A 56 -5.62 -13.78 4.22
CA ASN A 56 -5.94 -14.77 5.26
C ASN A 56 -5.14 -16.06 5.10
N THR A 57 -4.05 -15.99 4.35
CA THR A 57 -3.06 -17.04 4.19
C THR A 57 -1.67 -16.48 4.48
N GLY A 58 -0.70 -17.37 4.66
CA GLY A 58 0.70 -16.98 4.59
C GLY A 58 1.11 -16.48 3.20
N ILE A 59 2.38 -16.13 3.05
CA ILE A 59 2.98 -15.77 1.76
C ILE A 59 4.18 -16.67 1.47
N GLY A 60 4.60 -16.73 0.20
CA GLY A 60 5.73 -17.55 -0.22
C GLY A 60 5.50 -19.03 0.10
N GLU A 61 6.45 -19.64 0.82
CA GLU A 61 6.38 -21.04 1.25
C GLU A 61 5.16 -21.35 2.14
N PHE A 62 4.63 -20.36 2.85
CA PHE A 62 3.45 -20.52 3.72
C PHE A 62 2.13 -20.21 3.03
N SER A 63 2.09 -20.10 1.70
CA SER A 63 0.89 -19.72 0.93
C SER A 63 -0.29 -20.68 1.10
N GLU A 64 -0.02 -21.95 1.42
CA GLU A 64 -1.05 -22.96 1.67
C GLU A 64 -1.59 -22.95 3.12
N LYS A 65 -0.94 -22.20 4.03
CA LYS A 65 -1.41 -22.08 5.41
C LYS A 65 -2.52 -21.03 5.49
N ILE A 66 -3.73 -21.48 5.80
CA ILE A 66 -4.85 -20.60 6.19
C ILE A 66 -4.64 -20.14 7.63
N LEU A 67 -4.81 -18.84 7.87
CA LEU A 67 -4.59 -18.18 9.16
C LEU A 67 -5.92 -17.94 9.87
N SER A 68 -5.95 -18.04 11.20
CA SER A 68 -7.07 -17.51 12.00
C SER A 68 -7.07 -15.98 12.01
N ASP A 69 -8.17 -15.35 12.44
CA ASP A 69 -8.26 -13.87 12.51
C ASP A 69 -7.20 -13.26 13.44
N GLU A 70 -6.90 -13.92 14.57
CA GLU A 70 -5.81 -13.54 15.47
C GLU A 70 -4.44 -13.70 14.79
N GLU A 71 -4.22 -14.81 14.08
CA GLU A 71 -2.98 -15.02 13.34
C GLU A 71 -2.82 -13.99 12.23
N VAL A 72 -3.89 -13.60 11.51
CA VAL A 72 -3.83 -12.56 10.47
C VAL A 72 -3.32 -11.24 11.05
N LYS A 73 -3.85 -10.82 12.21
CA LYS A 73 -3.43 -9.57 12.86
C LYS A 73 -1.94 -9.57 13.18
N GLU A 74 -1.43 -10.66 13.75
CA GLU A 74 -0.01 -10.79 14.08
C GLU A 74 0.86 -10.97 12.83
N PHE A 75 0.36 -11.73 11.84
CA PHE A 75 1.07 -12.03 10.61
C PHE A 75 1.39 -10.77 9.80
N GLN A 76 0.45 -9.81 9.69
CA GLN A 76 0.72 -8.55 8.98
C GLN A 76 1.89 -7.77 9.61
N LYS A 77 2.07 -7.84 10.93
CA LYS A 77 3.21 -7.25 11.63
C LYS A 77 4.50 -8.03 11.37
N TYR A 78 4.46 -9.36 11.50
CA TYR A 78 5.64 -10.20 11.26
C TYR A 78 6.10 -10.19 9.81
N LEU A 79 5.18 -10.01 8.87
CA LEU A 79 5.48 -9.85 7.45
C LEU A 79 6.47 -8.70 7.24
N ILE A 80 6.18 -7.53 7.83
CA ILE A 80 7.08 -6.37 7.77
C ILE A 80 8.43 -6.68 8.41
N TYR A 81 8.44 -7.30 9.59
CA TYR A 81 9.69 -7.59 10.30
C TYR A 81 10.58 -8.59 9.57
N ASN A 82 9.99 -9.63 8.99
CA ASN A 82 10.73 -10.66 8.26
C ASN A 82 11.29 -10.14 6.93
N HIS A 83 10.63 -9.16 6.30
CA HIS A 83 11.06 -8.57 5.02
C HIS A 83 11.91 -7.31 5.18
N ALA A 84 12.05 -6.77 6.40
CA ALA A 84 12.91 -5.65 6.71
C ALA A 84 14.40 -6.06 6.76
N ALA A 85 14.90 -6.59 5.64
CA ALA A 85 16.25 -7.14 5.49
C ALA A 85 17.20 -6.25 4.66
N GLY A 86 16.89 -4.96 4.53
CA GLY A 86 17.79 -4.00 3.88
C GLY A 86 19.08 -3.80 4.68
N ILE A 87 20.21 -3.69 3.98
CA ILE A 87 21.54 -3.49 4.58
C ILE A 87 22.26 -2.30 3.93
N GLY A 88 23.29 -1.77 4.62
CA GLY A 88 24.08 -0.64 4.15
C GLY A 88 23.59 0.71 4.69
N ASP A 89 24.00 1.79 4.03
CA ASP A 89 23.67 3.15 4.46
C ASP A 89 22.18 3.48 4.26
N PRO A 90 21.59 4.32 5.12
CA PRO A 90 20.22 4.80 4.93
C PRO A 90 20.04 5.50 3.57
N ALA A 91 18.93 5.19 2.88
CA ALA A 91 18.58 5.90 1.66
C ALA A 91 18.37 7.41 1.93
N PRO A 92 18.84 8.30 1.03
CA PRO A 92 18.58 9.73 1.14
C PRO A 92 17.08 10.05 1.28
N VAL A 93 16.76 11.05 2.11
CA VAL A 93 15.36 11.43 2.41
C VAL A 93 14.55 11.71 1.14
N GLU A 94 15.14 12.33 0.12
CA GLU A 94 14.45 12.59 -1.15
C GLU A 94 14.02 11.30 -1.87
N GLN A 95 14.85 10.24 -1.82
CA GLN A 95 14.54 8.95 -2.44
C GLN A 95 13.43 8.24 -1.69
N VAL A 96 13.49 8.24 -0.35
CA VAL A 96 12.44 7.68 0.50
C VAL A 96 11.10 8.38 0.24
N ARG A 97 11.11 9.72 0.16
CA ARG A 97 9.90 10.51 -0.13
C ARG A 97 9.34 10.22 -1.52
N GLY A 98 10.20 10.09 -2.52
CA GLY A 98 9.81 9.68 -3.87
C GLY A 98 9.19 8.28 -3.89
N ALA A 99 9.80 7.32 -3.19
CA ALA A 99 9.27 5.96 -3.06
C ALA A 99 7.88 5.94 -2.40
N LEU A 100 7.70 6.70 -1.32
CA LEU A 100 6.39 6.84 -0.65
C LEU A 100 5.35 7.48 -1.57
N ALA A 101 5.67 8.57 -2.27
CA ALA A 101 4.75 9.21 -3.21
C ALA A 101 4.34 8.29 -4.35
N GLY A 102 5.31 7.55 -4.92
CA GLY A 102 5.04 6.53 -5.93
C GLY A 102 4.14 5.42 -5.39
N ARG A 103 4.37 4.95 -4.17
CA ARG A 103 3.55 3.89 -3.56
C ARG A 103 2.12 4.36 -3.26
N ILE A 104 1.95 5.59 -2.79
CA ILE A 104 0.62 6.20 -2.61
C ILE A 104 -0.10 6.28 -3.96
N ASN A 105 0.58 6.69 -5.02
CA ASN A 105 -0.02 6.74 -6.36
C ASN A 105 -0.40 5.34 -6.89
N VAL A 106 0.38 4.29 -6.58
CA VAL A 106 -0.02 2.91 -6.88
C VAL A 106 -1.30 2.55 -6.14
N HIS A 107 -1.38 2.80 -4.83
CA HIS A 107 -2.58 2.52 -4.03
C HIS A 107 -3.80 3.34 -4.47
N ALA A 108 -3.60 4.54 -5.01
CA ALA A 108 -4.65 5.39 -5.54
C ALA A 108 -5.41 4.73 -6.72
N HIS A 109 -4.87 3.71 -7.40
CA HIS A 109 -5.64 2.94 -8.38
C HIS A 109 -6.82 2.19 -7.76
N GLY A 110 -6.76 1.88 -6.45
CA GLY A 110 -7.84 1.18 -5.74
C GLY A 110 -7.89 -0.31 -6.05
N ASN A 111 -6.75 -0.97 -6.19
CA ASN A 111 -6.66 -2.41 -6.48
C ASN A 111 -5.84 -3.17 -5.41
N SER A 112 -5.59 -2.57 -4.25
CA SER A 112 -4.65 -3.11 -3.24
C SER A 112 -5.31 -3.57 -1.94
N GLY A 113 -6.61 -3.34 -1.73
CA GLY A 113 -7.33 -3.76 -0.51
C GLY A 113 -6.88 -3.06 0.79
N CYS A 114 -6.05 -2.02 0.70
CA CYS A 114 -5.63 -1.22 1.84
C CYS A 114 -6.80 -0.38 2.37
N ARG A 115 -6.67 0.07 3.62
CA ARG A 115 -7.62 0.99 4.24
C ARG A 115 -7.23 2.44 3.90
N PRO A 116 -8.18 3.38 3.97
CA PRO A 116 -7.89 4.81 3.81
C PRO A 116 -7.02 5.42 4.92
N GLU A 117 -7.12 4.91 6.15
CA GLU A 117 -6.27 5.30 7.30
C GLU A 117 -4.92 4.58 7.35
#